data_AF-A0A821SEX8-F1
#
_entry.id   AF-A0A821SEX8-F1
#
_cell.length_a   1.000
_cell.length_b   1.000
_cell.length_c   1.000
_cell.angle_alpha   90.00
_cell.angle_beta   90.00
_cell.angle_gamma   90.00
#
_symmetry.space_group_name_H-M   'P 1'
#
loop_
_entity.id
_entity.type
_entity.pdbx_description
1 polymer ?
#
loop_
_entity_poly.entity_id
_entity_poly.type
_entity_poly.pdbx_seq_one_letter_code
_entity_poly.pdbx_strand_id
1 'polypeptide(L)'
;MHKSYQPTRPAANRLLQKKWDDKYYSEHRLLVRDARPTVDTRPPRTYMHLHMKLKKLQLEEERSATIERDNRILLEKMSNIMRTTGSIDNRNDYEAKSLNHEKRRRELLRVSRENSTMIKRIMDRKPDINRDSWTNSWSKNLSYLDNISKYDSDWHESKPSSRQIHSRQQSSKRSVDGTHDNQKSIKSLVMPNETDITKVDNNDA
;
A
#
# COMPACT_ATOMS: atom_id res chain seq x y z
N MET A 1 13.26 101.95 32.37
CA MET A 1 14.36 102.52 33.19
C MET A 1 15.68 101.98 32.69
N HIS A 2 16.53 102.80 32.07
CA HIS A 2 17.90 102.38 31.71
C HIS A 2 18.78 102.46 32.96
N LYS A 3 19.23 101.31 33.47
CA LYS A 3 20.16 101.27 34.61
C LYS A 3 21.57 101.64 34.11
N SER A 4 22.19 102.63 34.73
CA SER A 4 23.59 102.97 34.44
C SER A 4 24.52 101.87 34.97
N TYR A 5 25.53 101.49 34.20
CA TYR A 5 26.49 100.43 34.57
C TYR A 5 27.27 100.83 35.82
N GLN A 6 27.11 100.19 36.97
CA GLN A 6 27.87 100.52 38.20
C GLN A 6 28.99 99.50 38.40
N PRO A 7 30.28 99.90 38.33
CA PRO A 7 31.37 98.97 38.55
C PRO A 7 31.43 98.58 40.02
N THR A 8 31.75 97.31 40.30
CA THR A 8 31.84 96.78 41.67
C THR A 8 33.13 97.18 42.37
N ARG A 9 34.15 97.59 41.61
CA ARG A 9 35.43 98.11 42.09
C ARG A 9 35.60 99.56 41.65
N PRO A 10 36.32 100.40 42.42
CA PRO A 10 36.62 101.77 41.99
C PRO A 10 37.42 101.73 40.68
N ALA A 11 36.95 102.45 39.66
CA ALA A 11 37.58 102.50 38.35
C ALA A 11 37.72 103.96 37.90
N ALA A 12 38.91 104.31 37.39
CA ALA A 12 39.19 105.67 36.90
C ALA A 12 38.33 106.02 35.67
N ASN A 13 38.04 105.05 34.80
CA ASN A 13 37.17 105.23 33.64
C ASN A 13 36.06 104.16 33.61
N ARG A 14 34.82 104.61 33.83
CA ARG A 14 33.62 103.76 33.93
C ARG A 14 33.24 103.10 32.60
N LEU A 15 33.49 103.74 31.46
CA LEU A 15 33.13 103.20 30.14
C LEU A 15 34.08 102.07 29.73
N LEU A 16 35.38 102.26 29.98
CA LEU A 16 36.37 101.22 29.75
C LEU A 16 36.14 100.01 30.68
N GLN A 17 35.83 100.26 31.95
CA GLN A 17 35.51 99.18 32.89
C GLN A 17 34.30 98.37 32.41
N LYS A 18 33.23 99.04 31.94
CA LYS A 18 32.06 98.36 31.35
C LYS A 18 32.45 97.43 30.21
N LYS A 19 33.26 97.92 29.26
CA LYS A 19 33.69 97.15 28.09
C LYS A 19 34.45 95.88 28.49
N TRP A 20 35.32 95.98 29.48
CA TRP A 20 36.09 94.84 29.99
C TRP A 20 35.22 93.85 30.76
N ASP A 21 34.33 94.34 31.62
CA ASP A 21 33.39 93.49 32.36
C ASP A 21 32.46 92.74 31.40
N ASP A 22 31.92 93.41 30.38
CA ASP A 22 31.07 92.78 29.34
C ASP A 22 31.86 91.70 28.59
N LYS A 23 33.13 91.96 28.25
CA LYS A 23 34.02 90.98 27.60
C LYS A 23 34.29 89.78 28.51
N TYR A 24 34.74 89.99 29.74
CA TYR A 24 35.01 88.89 30.69
C TYR A 24 33.76 88.09 31.02
N TYR A 25 32.61 88.76 31.14
CA TYR A 25 31.34 88.09 31.32
C TYR A 25 31.01 87.20 30.13
N SER A 26 31.20 87.70 28.89
CA SER A 26 30.97 86.92 27.69
C SER A 26 31.92 85.71 27.59
N GLU A 27 33.21 85.89 27.88
CA GLU A 27 34.21 84.83 27.90
C GLU A 27 33.90 83.77 28.97
N HIS A 28 33.57 84.19 30.19
CA HIS A 28 33.17 83.29 31.27
C HIS A 28 31.91 82.50 30.90
N ARG A 29 30.91 83.14 30.29
CA ARG A 29 29.69 82.47 29.83
C ARG A 29 29.99 81.43 28.74
N LEU A 30 30.94 81.70 27.84
CA LEU A 30 31.38 80.72 26.84
C LEU A 30 32.06 79.52 27.52
N LEU A 31 32.99 79.77 28.44
CA LEU A 31 33.69 78.70 29.17
C LEU A 31 32.73 77.84 30.00
N VAL A 32 31.74 78.45 30.68
CA VAL A 32 30.71 77.72 31.42
C VAL A 32 29.84 76.88 30.49
N ARG A 33 29.49 77.40 29.31
CA ARG A 33 28.69 76.67 28.33
C ARG A 33 29.47 75.49 27.74
N ASP A 34 30.76 75.68 27.49
CA ASP A 34 31.60 74.69 26.82
C ASP A 34 32.25 73.71 27.83
N ALA A 35 32.05 73.92 29.13
CA ALA A 35 32.50 73.03 30.19
C ALA A 35 31.84 71.65 30.06
N ARG A 36 32.67 70.61 29.93
CA ARG A 36 32.21 69.22 29.85
C ARG A 36 31.89 68.68 31.24
N PRO A 37 30.85 67.83 31.39
CA PRO A 37 30.58 67.16 32.65
C PRO A 37 31.73 66.20 33.01
N THR A 38 32.20 66.26 34.25
CA THR A 38 33.27 65.39 34.77
C THR A 38 32.82 63.94 34.94
N VAL A 39 31.53 63.72 35.15
CA VAL A 39 30.94 62.40 35.38
C VAL A 39 30.02 62.05 34.21
N ASP A 40 30.20 60.85 33.65
CA ASP A 40 29.27 60.32 32.67
C ASP A 40 27.92 60.04 33.35
N THR A 41 26.88 60.69 32.85
CA THR A 41 25.49 60.54 33.32
C THR A 41 24.63 59.79 32.31
N ARG A 42 25.22 59.23 31.25
CA ARG A 42 24.49 58.50 30.23
C ARG A 42 23.98 57.16 30.77
N PRO A 43 22.82 56.70 30.29
CA PRO A 43 22.34 55.37 30.63
C PRO A 43 23.31 54.29 30.10
N PRO A 44 23.47 53.18 30.84
CA PRO A 44 24.30 52.07 30.38
C PRO A 44 23.73 51.45 29.10
N ARG A 45 24.62 50.84 28.30
CA ARG A 45 24.23 50.19 27.04
C ARG A 45 23.30 49.01 27.32
N THR A 46 22.11 49.05 26.72
CA THR A 46 21.15 47.95 26.78
C THR A 46 21.51 46.85 25.79
N TYR A 47 21.45 45.59 26.23
CA TYR A 47 21.64 44.43 25.35
C TYR A 47 20.31 43.75 25.05
N MET A 48 20.08 43.38 23.79
CA MET A 48 18.83 42.75 23.37
C MET A 48 18.60 41.38 24.02
N HIS A 49 19.66 40.59 24.22
CA HIS A 49 19.56 39.25 24.83
C HIS A 49 19.12 39.29 26.31
N LEU A 50 19.22 40.44 26.99
CA LEU A 50 18.69 40.63 28.35
C LEU A 50 17.17 40.82 28.34
N HIS A 51 16.65 41.47 27.30
CA HIS A 51 15.22 41.78 27.17
C HIS A 51 14.47 40.67 26.45
N MET A 52 15.14 39.97 25.52
CA MET A 52 14.58 38.89 24.72
C MET A 52 15.38 37.62 24.86
N LYS A 53 14.72 36.55 25.32
CA LYS A 53 15.29 35.20 25.39
C LYS A 53 15.11 34.48 24.06
N LEU A 54 15.93 34.84 23.06
CA LEU A 54 15.82 34.32 21.68
C LEU A 54 15.77 32.77 21.63
N LYS A 55 16.63 32.09 22.40
CA LYS A 55 16.64 30.61 22.46
C LYS A 55 15.33 30.02 22.99
N LYS A 56 14.68 30.70 23.94
CA LYS A 56 13.37 30.25 24.46
C LYS A 56 12.30 30.39 23.36
N LEU A 57 12.30 31.51 22.64
CA LEU A 57 11.36 31.75 21.56
C LEU A 57 11.53 30.73 20.43
N GLN A 58 12.77 30.45 20.04
CA GLN A 58 13.10 29.43 19.05
C GLN A 58 12.59 28.03 19.47
N LEU A 59 12.83 27.61 20.72
CA LEU A 59 12.36 26.30 21.20
C LEU A 59 10.84 26.18 21.20
N GLU A 60 10.13 27.27 21.52
CA GLU A 60 8.66 27.29 21.49
C GLU A 60 8.13 27.17 20.06
N GLU A 61 8.79 27.83 19.10
CA GLU A 61 8.47 27.74 17.67
C GLU A 61 8.72 26.33 17.13
N GLU A 62 9.88 25.73 17.43
CA GLU A 62 10.21 24.35 17.04
C GLU A 62 9.22 23.33 17.64
N ARG A 63 8.83 23.52 18.90
CA ARG A 63 7.81 22.70 19.57
C ARG A 63 6.45 22.84 18.86
N SER A 64 6.04 24.07 18.56
CA SER A 64 4.76 24.36 17.89
C SER A 64 4.73 23.74 16.48
N ALA A 65 5.82 23.89 15.71
CA ALA A 65 5.96 23.28 14.39
C ALA A 65 5.92 21.74 14.43
N THR A 66 6.42 21.13 15.50
CA THR A 66 6.32 19.68 15.72
C THR A 66 4.87 19.27 15.97
N ILE A 67 4.18 19.96 16.86
CA ILE A 67 2.76 19.71 17.16
C ILE A 67 1.90 19.88 15.90
N GLU A 68 2.13 20.92 15.10
CA GLU A 68 1.39 21.15 13.86
C GLU A 68 1.61 20.04 12.82
N ARG A 69 2.85 19.57 12.66
CA ARG A 69 3.16 18.45 11.77
C ARG A 69 2.47 17.17 12.22
N ASP A 70 2.53 16.86 13.51
CA ASP A 70 1.90 15.67 14.08
C ASP A 70 0.37 15.73 13.95
N ASN A 71 -0.22 16.90 14.21
CA ASN A 71 -1.65 17.14 14.00
C ASN A 71 -2.05 16.97 12.54
N ARG A 72 -1.23 17.45 11.60
CA ARG A 72 -1.49 17.24 10.16
C ARG A 72 -1.49 15.76 9.78
N ILE A 73 -0.48 15.01 10.23
CA ILE A 73 -0.39 13.56 9.97
C ILE A 73 -1.58 12.83 10.60
N LEU A 74 -1.95 13.21 11.83
CA LEU A 74 -3.10 12.63 12.51
C LEU A 74 -4.40 12.88 11.73
N LEU A 75 -4.64 14.12 11.30
CA LEU A 75 -5.82 14.47 10.51
C LEU A 75 -5.87 13.74 9.17
N GLU A 76 -4.73 13.57 8.50
CA GLU A 76 -4.63 12.78 7.27
C GLU A 76 -5.00 11.31 7.52
N LYS A 77 -4.45 10.70 8.58
CA LYS A 77 -4.80 9.33 8.99
C LYS A 77 -6.28 9.20 9.32
N MET A 78 -6.83 10.13 10.09
CA MET A 78 -8.25 10.14 10.43
C MET A 78 -9.12 10.31 9.18
N SER A 79 -8.76 11.20 8.27
CA SER A 79 -9.46 11.36 6.99
C SER A 79 -9.43 10.08 6.17
N ASN A 80 -8.28 9.41 6.10
CA ASN A 80 -8.16 8.13 5.39
C ASN A 80 -9.01 7.03 6.05
N ILE A 81 -9.05 6.95 7.37
CA ILE A 81 -9.91 6.03 8.13
C ILE A 81 -11.40 6.36 7.91
N MET A 82 -11.79 7.64 7.89
CA MET A 82 -13.17 8.04 7.66
C MET A 82 -13.62 7.76 6.22
N ARG A 83 -12.72 7.94 5.25
CA ARG A 83 -12.99 7.70 3.82
C ARG A 83 -13.01 6.22 3.47
N THR A 84 -12.23 5.40 4.17
CA THR A 84 -12.12 3.96 3.91
C THR A 84 -13.01 3.21 4.90
N THR A 85 -13.89 2.32 4.46
CA THR A 85 -14.80 1.55 5.33
C THR A 85 -14.08 0.44 6.12
N GLY A 86 -13.02 0.78 6.86
CA GLY A 86 -12.37 -0.11 7.83
C GLY A 86 -11.83 -1.42 7.26
N SER A 87 -11.06 -1.36 6.16
CA SER A 87 -10.34 -2.55 5.69
C SER A 87 -9.24 -2.90 6.70
N ILE A 88 -9.42 -4.00 7.42
CA ILE A 88 -8.44 -4.54 8.36
C ILE A 88 -7.38 -5.28 7.51
N ASP A 89 -6.09 -4.96 7.70
CA ASP A 89 -4.99 -5.64 6.98
C ASP A 89 -4.61 -7.01 7.59
N ASN A 90 -5.55 -7.68 8.26
CA ASN A 90 -5.26 -8.92 9.00
C ASN A 90 -4.96 -10.15 8.12
N ARG A 91 -4.63 -9.96 6.84
CA ARG A 91 -4.01 -10.99 6.01
C ARG A 91 -2.52 -10.98 6.27
N ASN A 92 -2.13 -11.75 7.26
CA ASN A 92 -0.74 -12.08 7.46
C ASN A 92 -0.39 -13.27 6.55
N ASP A 93 0.30 -13.01 5.45
CA ASP A 93 0.78 -14.03 4.51
C ASP A 93 2.00 -14.74 5.12
N TYR A 94 1.77 -15.51 6.20
CA TYR A 94 2.79 -16.40 6.73
C TYR A 94 2.82 -17.70 5.94
N GLU A 95 3.98 -18.00 5.35
CA GLU A 95 4.26 -19.35 4.89
C GLU A 95 4.49 -20.27 6.10
N ALA A 96 3.62 -21.27 6.26
CA ALA A 96 3.78 -22.28 7.30
C ALA A 96 5.03 -23.15 7.02
N LYS A 97 6.15 -22.81 7.66
CA LYS A 97 7.40 -23.58 7.59
C LYS A 97 7.23 -24.89 8.36
N SER A 98 6.89 -25.97 7.65
CA SER A 98 6.89 -27.32 8.20
C SER A 98 8.27 -27.94 8.05
N LEU A 99 8.83 -28.49 9.14
CA LEU A 99 10.09 -29.25 9.12
C LEU A 99 10.08 -30.40 8.08
N ASN A 100 8.90 -30.93 7.77
CA ASN A 100 8.71 -32.04 6.83
C ASN A 100 8.35 -31.60 5.40
N HIS A 101 8.36 -30.30 5.10
CA HIS A 101 7.98 -29.76 3.79
C HIS A 101 8.82 -30.37 2.67
N GLU A 102 10.13 -30.43 2.86
CA GLU A 102 11.06 -30.94 1.85
C GLU A 102 10.89 -32.46 1.63
N LYS A 103 10.63 -33.22 2.69
CA LYS A 103 10.31 -34.66 2.58
C LYS A 103 9.00 -34.88 1.82
N ARG A 104 7.96 -34.10 2.13
CA ARG A 104 6.66 -34.15 1.44
C ARG A 104 6.80 -33.78 -0.04
N ARG A 105 7.60 -32.75 -0.36
CA ARG A 105 7.87 -32.32 -1.73
C ARG A 105 8.56 -33.42 -2.54
N ARG A 106 9.58 -34.08 -1.97
CA ARG A 106 10.26 -35.20 -2.64
C ARG A 106 9.35 -36.40 -2.87
N GLU A 107 8.53 -36.76 -1.88
CA GLU A 107 7.53 -37.83 -2.06
C GLU A 107 6.50 -37.47 -3.14
N LEU A 108 6.03 -36.22 -3.18
CA LEU A 108 5.09 -35.76 -4.20
C LEU A 108 5.71 -35.87 -5.60
N LEU A 109 6.98 -35.48 -5.77
CA LEU A 109 7.71 -35.63 -7.03
C LEU A 109 7.89 -37.11 -7.41
N ARG A 110 8.20 -37.98 -6.44
CA ARG A 110 8.33 -39.43 -6.67
C ARG A 110 7.02 -40.03 -7.15
N VAL A 111 5.93 -39.81 -6.42
CA VAL A 111 4.59 -40.29 -6.77
C VAL A 111 4.15 -39.73 -8.13
N SER A 112 4.40 -38.44 -8.41
CA SER A 112 4.06 -37.84 -9.70
C SER A 112 4.81 -38.50 -10.87
N ARG A 113 6.10 -38.80 -10.69
CA ARG A 113 6.88 -39.54 -11.70
C ARG A 113 6.33 -40.95 -11.89
N GLU A 114 6.12 -41.70 -10.80
CA GLU A 114 5.54 -43.04 -10.83
C GLU A 114 4.19 -43.04 -11.57
N ASN A 115 3.29 -42.11 -11.21
CA ASN A 115 2.00 -41.92 -11.88
C ASN A 115 2.16 -41.65 -13.38
N SER A 116 3.08 -40.76 -13.77
CA SER A 116 3.33 -40.48 -15.19
C SER A 116 3.81 -41.72 -15.95
N THR A 117 4.63 -42.58 -15.34
CA THR A 117 5.09 -43.82 -15.96
C THR A 117 3.98 -44.86 -16.07
N MET A 118 3.09 -44.95 -15.07
CA MET A 118 1.93 -45.83 -15.12
C MET A 118 0.96 -45.41 -16.23
N ILE A 119 0.68 -44.12 -16.35
CA ILE A 119 -0.19 -43.58 -17.41
C ILE A 119 0.39 -43.92 -18.79
N LYS A 120 1.70 -43.71 -19.00
CA LYS A 120 2.36 -44.08 -20.26
C LYS A 120 2.17 -45.57 -20.56
N ARG A 121 2.41 -46.45 -19.60
CA ARG A 121 2.20 -47.91 -19.77
C ARG A 121 0.76 -48.27 -20.11
N ILE A 122 -0.22 -47.61 -19.48
CA ILE A 122 -1.65 -47.83 -19.76
C ILE A 122 -1.99 -47.37 -21.18
N MET A 123 -1.47 -46.22 -21.60
CA MET A 123 -1.70 -45.67 -22.93
C MET A 123 -1.00 -46.47 -24.04
N ASP A 124 0.22 -46.94 -23.78
CA ASP A 124 1.01 -47.71 -24.75
C ASP A 124 0.49 -49.15 -24.91
N ARG A 125 -0.23 -49.68 -23.92
CA ARG A 125 -0.81 -51.03 -23.99
C ARG A 125 -1.93 -51.06 -25.02
N LYS A 126 -1.70 -51.80 -26.10
CA LYS A 126 -2.74 -52.10 -27.10
C LYS A 126 -3.84 -52.98 -26.48
N PRO A 127 -5.10 -52.78 -26.88
CA PRO A 127 -6.19 -53.66 -26.47
C PRO A 127 -5.97 -55.07 -27.04
N ASP A 128 -6.14 -56.10 -26.20
CA ASP A 128 -5.98 -57.50 -26.62
C ASP A 128 -7.13 -57.96 -27.55
N ILE A 129 -8.25 -57.23 -27.54
CA ILE A 129 -9.43 -57.49 -28.37
C ILE A 129 -9.42 -56.58 -29.60
N ASN A 130 -9.35 -57.17 -30.80
CA ASN A 130 -9.54 -56.44 -32.05
C ASN A 130 -11.05 -56.23 -32.29
N ARG A 131 -11.51 -54.99 -32.04
CA ARG A 131 -12.92 -54.60 -32.19
C ARG A 131 -13.43 -54.77 -33.63
N ASP A 132 -12.60 -54.52 -34.62
CA ASP A 132 -12.98 -54.63 -36.03
C ASP A 132 -13.12 -56.10 -36.45
N SER A 133 -12.26 -56.98 -35.92
CA SER A 133 -12.40 -58.42 -36.10
C SER A 133 -13.69 -58.96 -35.47
N TRP A 134 -14.03 -58.48 -34.27
CA TRP A 134 -15.24 -58.87 -33.56
C TRP A 134 -16.52 -58.41 -34.26
N THR A 135 -16.55 -57.16 -34.73
CA THR A 135 -17.70 -56.63 -35.49
C THR A 135 -17.88 -57.36 -36.82
N ASN A 136 -16.80 -57.67 -37.53
CA ASN A 136 -16.86 -58.47 -38.76
C ASN A 136 -17.31 -59.90 -38.51
N SER A 137 -16.81 -60.53 -37.44
CA SER A 137 -17.24 -61.88 -37.05
C SER A 137 -18.71 -61.91 -36.63
N TRP A 138 -19.15 -60.87 -35.91
CA TRP A 138 -20.55 -60.69 -35.54
C TRP A 138 -21.45 -60.47 -36.76
N SER A 139 -21.03 -59.64 -37.71
CA SER A 139 -21.77 -59.41 -38.96
C SER A 139 -21.91 -60.70 -39.79
N LYS A 140 -20.84 -61.50 -39.90
CA LYS A 140 -20.92 -62.83 -40.53
C LYS A 140 -21.88 -63.76 -39.79
N ASN A 141 -21.81 -63.76 -38.47
CA ASN A 141 -22.71 -64.56 -37.65
C ASN A 141 -24.17 -64.11 -37.81
N LEU A 142 -24.42 -62.81 -37.92
CA LEU A 142 -25.75 -62.26 -38.21
C LEU A 142 -26.27 -62.73 -39.57
N SER A 143 -25.41 -62.76 -40.60
CA SER A 143 -25.79 -63.34 -41.90
C SER A 143 -26.05 -64.85 -41.82
N TYR A 144 -25.26 -65.62 -41.06
CA TYR A 144 -25.56 -67.03 -40.83
C TYR A 144 -26.88 -67.23 -40.07
N LEU A 145 -27.15 -66.39 -39.07
CA LEU A 145 -28.41 -66.40 -38.33
C LEU A 145 -29.59 -66.09 -39.24
N ASP A 146 -29.50 -65.06 -40.09
CA ASP A 146 -30.54 -64.72 -41.08
C ASP A 146 -30.82 -65.91 -42.01
N ASN A 147 -29.76 -66.52 -42.56
CA ASN A 147 -29.85 -67.70 -43.43
C ASN A 147 -30.45 -68.95 -42.74
N ILE A 148 -30.23 -69.13 -41.43
CA ILE A 148 -30.73 -70.29 -40.64
C ILE A 148 -32.09 -70.00 -40.02
N SER A 149 -32.48 -68.73 -39.94
CA SER A 149 -33.71 -68.31 -39.27
C SER A 149 -34.94 -68.78 -40.06
N LYS A 150 -35.91 -69.33 -39.33
CA LYS A 150 -37.21 -69.73 -39.89
C LYS A 150 -38.19 -68.54 -40.00
N TYR A 151 -37.92 -67.47 -39.27
CA TYR A 151 -38.80 -66.31 -39.10
C TYR A 151 -37.98 -65.04 -39.30
N ASP A 152 -38.60 -64.04 -39.93
CA ASP A 152 -37.97 -62.76 -40.28
C ASP A 152 -37.40 -62.05 -39.03
N SER A 153 -36.31 -61.30 -39.21
CA SER A 153 -35.56 -60.66 -38.11
C SER A 153 -36.43 -59.79 -37.21
N ASP A 154 -37.49 -59.20 -37.77
CA ASP A 154 -38.41 -58.28 -37.10
C ASP A 154 -39.72 -58.94 -36.62
N TRP A 155 -39.78 -60.28 -36.53
CA TRP A 155 -41.01 -61.01 -36.17
C TRP A 155 -41.62 -60.63 -34.81
N HIS A 156 -40.84 -59.98 -33.93
CA HIS A 156 -41.25 -59.54 -32.59
C HIS A 156 -41.49 -58.02 -32.48
N GLU A 157 -41.21 -57.22 -33.51
CA GLU A 157 -41.42 -55.76 -33.49
C GLU A 157 -42.85 -55.36 -33.89
N SER A 158 -43.61 -56.23 -34.55
CA SER A 158 -45.03 -56.00 -34.80
C SER A 158 -45.89 -56.44 -33.60
N LYS A 159 -46.08 -55.56 -32.61
CA LYS A 159 -47.27 -55.65 -31.74
C LYS A 159 -48.35 -54.69 -32.26
N PRO A 160 -49.59 -55.16 -32.52
CA PRO A 160 -50.67 -54.26 -32.87
C PRO A 160 -50.99 -53.34 -31.68
N SER A 161 -51.04 -52.05 -31.99
CA SER A 161 -51.68 -51.03 -31.16
C SER A 161 -53.10 -51.48 -30.77
N SER A 162 -53.34 -51.49 -29.46
CA SER A 162 -54.63 -51.36 -28.75
C SER A 162 -54.87 -52.46 -27.71
N ARG A 163 -54.70 -52.06 -26.45
CA ARG A 163 -55.72 -52.25 -25.42
C ARG A 163 -55.45 -51.31 -24.25
N GLN A 164 -56.34 -50.34 -24.10
CA GLN A 164 -56.39 -49.40 -22.99
C GLN A 164 -56.48 -50.17 -21.67
N ILE A 165 -55.61 -49.85 -20.71
CA ILE A 165 -55.85 -50.14 -19.30
C ILE A 165 -55.80 -48.82 -18.55
N HIS A 166 -56.91 -48.55 -17.87
CA HIS A 166 -57.20 -47.33 -17.13
C HIS A 166 -56.20 -47.04 -16.01
N SER A 167 -56.05 -45.74 -15.77
CA SER A 167 -55.26 -45.11 -14.72
C SER A 167 -55.57 -45.63 -13.31
N ARG A 168 -54.53 -45.88 -12.53
CA ARG A 168 -54.59 -45.69 -11.07
C ARG A 168 -53.33 -44.97 -10.58
N GLN A 169 -53.59 -43.86 -9.88
CA GLN A 169 -52.61 -42.86 -9.46
C GLN A 169 -51.68 -43.37 -8.34
N GLN A 170 -50.39 -43.12 -8.56
CA GLN A 170 -49.28 -42.73 -7.68
C GLN A 170 -49.32 -42.99 -6.17
N SER A 171 -48.24 -43.60 -5.67
CA SER A 171 -47.25 -43.03 -4.72
C SER A 171 -46.05 -44.00 -4.67
N SER A 172 -44.77 -43.68 -4.46
CA SER A 172 -44.09 -42.46 -4.04
C SER A 172 -42.63 -42.46 -4.56
N LYS A 173 -42.06 -41.25 -4.56
CA LYS A 173 -40.74 -40.76 -4.94
C LYS A 173 -39.53 -41.65 -4.57
N ARG A 174 -38.61 -41.83 -5.53
CA ARG A 174 -37.15 -41.73 -5.33
C ARG A 174 -36.49 -41.22 -6.61
N SER A 175 -36.10 -39.96 -6.57
CA SER A 175 -35.27 -39.25 -7.54
C SER A 175 -33.80 -39.57 -7.28
N VAL A 176 -33.08 -40.09 -8.27
CA VAL A 176 -31.64 -39.90 -8.41
C VAL A 176 -31.41 -39.34 -9.81
N ASP A 177 -31.28 -38.03 -9.80
CA ASP A 177 -30.78 -37.18 -10.87
C ASP A 177 -29.26 -37.36 -10.99
N GLY A 178 -28.71 -37.18 -12.19
CA GLY A 178 -27.26 -37.11 -12.37
C GLY A 178 -26.70 -37.69 -13.66
N THR A 179 -27.12 -37.17 -14.82
CA THR A 179 -26.19 -37.07 -15.97
C THR A 179 -26.18 -35.63 -16.45
N HIS A 180 -25.39 -34.81 -15.76
CA HIS A 180 -24.91 -33.56 -16.33
C HIS A 180 -23.57 -33.82 -17.02
N ASP A 181 -23.55 -33.46 -18.29
CA ASP A 181 -22.38 -33.31 -19.13
C ASP A 181 -21.23 -32.61 -18.41
N ASN A 182 -20.06 -33.24 -18.42
CA ASN A 182 -18.81 -32.53 -18.16
C ASN A 182 -17.74 -32.90 -19.19
N GLN A 183 -18.04 -32.62 -20.46
CA GLN A 183 -17.04 -32.55 -21.53
C GLN A 183 -16.49 -31.12 -21.70
N LYS A 184 -16.16 -30.41 -20.61
CA LYS A 184 -15.38 -29.16 -20.71
C LYS A 184 -14.45 -28.97 -19.49
N SER A 185 -13.51 -29.89 -19.28
CA SER A 185 -12.38 -29.63 -18.35
C SER A 185 -11.14 -30.50 -18.61
N ILE A 186 -10.72 -30.70 -19.87
CA ILE A 186 -9.37 -31.24 -20.17
C ILE A 186 -8.67 -30.40 -21.25
N LYS A 187 -8.95 -29.09 -21.30
CA LYS A 187 -8.21 -28.13 -22.14
C LYS A 187 -7.81 -26.89 -21.35
N SER A 188 -7.03 -27.07 -20.27
CA SER A 188 -6.26 -25.96 -19.67
C SER A 188 -5.17 -26.38 -18.68
N LEU A 189 -4.65 -27.62 -18.72
CA LEU A 189 -3.46 -27.97 -17.94
C LEU A 189 -2.24 -28.03 -18.85
N VAL A 190 -1.84 -26.85 -19.33
CA VAL A 190 -0.51 -26.62 -19.86
C VAL A 190 0.43 -26.70 -18.65
N MET A 191 1.23 -27.76 -18.58
CA MET A 191 2.36 -27.82 -17.65
C MET A 191 3.33 -26.71 -18.02
N PRO A 192 3.77 -25.85 -17.07
CA PRO A 192 4.80 -24.87 -17.35
C PRO A 192 6.08 -25.59 -17.82
N ASN A 193 6.61 -25.18 -18.97
CA ASN A 193 7.87 -25.67 -19.51
C ASN A 193 9.00 -25.47 -18.47
N GLU A 194 9.87 -26.47 -18.33
CA GLU A 194 11.01 -26.48 -17.39
C GLU A 194 12.15 -25.51 -17.79
N THR A 195 11.90 -24.42 -18.54
CA THR A 195 12.97 -23.56 -19.08
C THR A 195 13.08 -22.15 -18.48
N ASP A 196 12.40 -21.82 -17.38
CA ASP A 196 12.46 -20.47 -16.77
C ASP A 196 12.95 -20.44 -15.30
N ILE A 197 13.75 -21.41 -14.85
CA ILE A 197 14.34 -21.40 -13.48
C ILE A 197 15.81 -20.92 -13.46
N THR A 198 16.39 -20.51 -14.60
CA THR A 198 17.76 -19.98 -14.62
C THR A 198 17.87 -18.69 -15.41
N LYS A 199 17.34 -17.58 -14.86
CA LYS A 199 17.75 -16.21 -15.19
C LYS A 199 17.22 -15.27 -14.10
N VAL A 200 18.05 -14.30 -13.73
CA VAL A 200 17.78 -13.14 -12.83
C VAL A 200 17.96 -13.47 -11.33
N ASP A 201 18.92 -12.96 -10.54
CA ASP A 201 19.98 -11.96 -10.74
C ASP A 201 21.11 -12.20 -9.72
N ASN A 202 22.36 -12.27 -10.21
CA ASN A 202 23.52 -11.84 -9.42
C ASN A 202 23.60 -10.32 -9.63
N ASN A 203 23.35 -9.54 -8.56
CA ASN A 203 23.81 -8.16 -8.49
C ASN A 203 24.40 -7.94 -7.09
N ASP A 204 25.73 -8.00 -7.05
CA ASP A 204 26.55 -7.37 -6.03
C ASP A 204 26.58 -5.85 -6.30
N ALA A 205 26.09 -5.06 -5.34
CA ALA A 205 26.55 -3.72 -4.96
C ALA A 205 25.78 -3.23 -3.72
#